data_AF-A0A2S4UC12-F1
#
_entry.id   AF-A0A2S4UC12-F1
#
_cell.length_a   1.000
_cell.length_b   1.000
_cell.length_c   1.000
_cell.angle_alpha   90.00
_cell.angle_beta   90.00
_cell.angle_gamma   90.00
#
_symmetry.space_group_name_H-M   'P 1'
#
loop_
_entity.id
_entity.type
_entity.pdbx_description
1 polymer ?
#
loop_
_entity_poly.entity_id
_entity_poly.type
_entity_poly.pdbx_seq_one_letter_code
_entity_poly.pdbx_strand_id
1 'polypeptide(L)'
;MCIQNTPKISDMTEKLLYIGKFISKFGLDPKHYTAFFCNKNAKIVSNLRIWGAEIGWRSTQDVLHCIKGLVCKTTDGKSRWKDYILPEACLSLYDL
;
A
#
# COMPACT_ATOMS: atom_id res chain seq x y z
N MET A 1 -7.28 -3.39 18.33
CA MET A 1 -6.30 -3.70 19.39
C MET A 1 -5.35 -2.53 19.47
N CYS A 2 -5.34 -1.80 20.58
CA CYS A 2 -4.35 -0.77 20.81
C CYS A 2 -3.04 -1.45 21.19
N ILE A 3 -1.95 -1.16 20.48
CA ILE A 3 -0.62 -1.59 20.89
C ILE A 3 -0.29 -0.79 22.15
N GLN A 4 -0.30 -1.46 23.30
CA GLN A 4 0.13 -0.84 24.56
C GLN A 4 1.59 -0.42 24.42
N ASN A 5 1.95 0.75 24.98
CA ASN A 5 3.30 1.35 24.90
C ASN A 5 3.74 1.83 23.50
N THR A 6 2.81 2.32 22.67
CA THR A 6 3.20 2.97 21.42
C THR A 6 3.97 4.26 21.73
N PRO A 7 5.22 4.43 21.26
CA PRO A 7 5.98 5.64 21.50
C PRO A 7 5.30 6.85 20.87
N LYS A 8 5.29 7.98 21.58
CA LYS A 8 4.77 9.25 21.06
C LYS A 8 5.78 9.87 20.10
N ILE A 9 5.64 9.54 18.82
CA ILE A 9 6.47 10.05 17.73
C ILE A 9 5.67 11.13 16.99
N SER A 10 6.21 12.35 16.85
CA SER A 10 5.55 13.45 16.13
C SER A 10 5.87 13.42 14.63
N ASP A 11 7.14 13.19 14.30
CA ASP A 11 7.64 13.18 12.92
C ASP A 11 7.13 11.99 12.10
N MET A 12 6.80 12.22 10.83
CA MET A 12 6.28 11.18 9.94
C MET A 12 7.36 10.19 9.51
N THR A 13 8.58 10.65 9.29
CA THR A 13 9.70 9.77 8.89
C THR A 13 10.03 8.82 10.03
N GLU A 14 10.12 9.32 11.26
CA GLU A 14 10.33 8.51 12.46
C GLU A 14 9.23 7.47 12.66
N LYS A 15 7.95 7.81 12.41
CA LYS A 15 6.84 6.85 12.45
C LYS A 15 7.05 5.73 11.42
N LEU A 16 7.40 6.07 10.19
CA LEU A 16 7.62 5.09 9.12
C LEU A 16 8.81 4.18 9.44
N LEU A 17 9.90 4.73 9.95
CA LEU A 17 11.07 3.95 10.40
C LEU A 17 10.72 3.02 11.56
N TYR A 18 9.91 3.47 12.51
CA TYR A 18 9.44 2.64 13.63
C TYR A 18 8.58 1.47 13.14
N ILE A 19 7.62 1.72 12.24
CA ILE A 19 6.79 0.68 11.64
C ILE A 19 7.65 -0.33 10.88
N GLY A 20 8.61 0.14 10.08
CA GLY A 20 9.56 -0.70 9.36
C GLY A 20 10.35 -1.63 10.29
N LYS A 21 10.87 -1.09 11.40
CA LYS A 21 11.55 -1.87 12.45
C LYS A 21 10.62 -2.84 13.17
N PHE A 22 9.33 -2.51 13.29
CA PHE A 22 8.36 -3.37 13.95
C PHE A 22 7.99 -4.57 13.08
N ILE A 23 7.67 -4.35 11.80
CA ILE A 23 7.31 -5.45 10.88
C ILE A 23 8.49 -6.39 10.62
N SER A 24 9.73 -5.86 10.62
CA SER A 24 10.93 -6.69 10.45
C SER A 24 11.14 -7.68 11.59
N LYS A 25 10.64 -7.40 12.80
CA LYS A 25 10.64 -8.37 13.91
C LYS A 25 9.80 -9.62 13.63
N PHE A 26 8.86 -9.54 12.70
CA PHE A 26 8.05 -10.66 12.24
C PHE A 26 8.62 -11.31 10.96
N GLY A 27 9.83 -10.94 10.54
CA GLY A 27 10.43 -11.41 9.29
C GLY A 27 9.78 -10.81 8.03
N LEU A 28 9.04 -9.71 8.18
CA LEU A 28 8.39 -9.02 7.06
C LEU A 28 9.16 -7.77 6.68
N ASP A 29 9.25 -7.49 5.38
CA ASP A 29 9.64 -6.18 4.88
C ASP A 29 8.42 -5.38 4.36
N PRO A 30 8.56 -4.09 4.00
CA PRO A 30 7.43 -3.31 3.50
C PRO A 30 6.76 -3.88 2.24
N LYS A 31 7.46 -4.66 1.42
CA LYS A 31 6.86 -5.36 0.28
C LYS A 31 6.07 -6.57 0.76
N HIS A 32 6.56 -7.35 1.72
CA HIS A 32 5.82 -8.49 2.26
C HIS A 32 4.54 -8.06 2.99
N TYR A 33 4.49 -6.83 3.52
CA TYR A 33 3.26 -6.27 4.06
C TYR A 33 2.15 -6.20 3.01
N THR A 34 2.45 -6.15 1.70
CA THR A 34 1.42 -6.16 0.66
C THR A 34 0.64 -7.48 0.60
N ALA A 35 1.14 -8.58 1.19
CA ALA A 35 0.36 -9.81 1.39
C ALA A 35 -0.92 -9.57 2.22
N PHE A 36 -0.98 -8.47 2.98
CA PHE A 36 -2.20 -7.98 3.63
C PHE A 36 -3.36 -7.82 2.65
N PHE A 37 -3.10 -7.35 1.42
CA PHE A 37 -4.14 -7.11 0.40
C PHE A 37 -4.77 -8.40 -0.13
N CYS A 38 -4.09 -9.53 -0.02
CA CYS A 38 -4.57 -10.83 -0.49
C CYS A 38 -5.15 -11.70 0.64
N ASN A 39 -5.19 -11.19 1.87
CA ASN A 39 -5.58 -11.98 3.03
C ASN A 39 -7.11 -12.09 3.14
N LYS A 40 -7.60 -13.31 3.39
CA LYS A 40 -9.05 -13.61 3.50
C LYS A 40 -9.63 -13.45 4.91
N ASN A 41 -8.83 -13.03 5.89
CA ASN A 41 -9.31 -12.80 7.26
C ASN A 41 -10.39 -11.70 7.26
N ALA A 42 -11.54 -11.98 7.86
CA ALA A 42 -12.70 -11.10 7.84
C ALA A 42 -12.41 -9.66 8.33
N LYS A 43 -11.56 -9.50 9.36
CA LYS A 43 -11.18 -8.17 9.87
C LYS A 43 -10.30 -7.41 8.87
N ILE A 44 -9.40 -8.12 8.18
CA ILE A 44 -8.54 -7.53 7.16
C ILE A 44 -9.38 -7.13 5.94
N VAL A 45 -10.25 -8.03 5.45
CA VAL A 45 -11.18 -7.75 4.35
C VAL A 45 -12.06 -6.53 4.66
N SER A 46 -12.57 -6.41 5.89
CA SER A 46 -13.36 -5.25 6.31
C SER A 46 -12.57 -3.94 6.19
N ASN A 47 -11.27 -3.94 6.54
CA ASN A 47 -10.43 -2.74 6.39
C ASN A 47 -10.12 -2.43 4.92
N LEU A 48 -9.97 -3.46 4.08
CA LEU A 48 -9.72 -3.30 2.64
C LEU A 48 -10.89 -2.65 1.91
N ARG A 49 -12.13 -2.81 2.38
CA ARG A 49 -13.31 -2.13 1.81
C ARG A 49 -13.18 -0.60 1.80
N ILE A 50 -12.41 -0.03 2.73
CA ILE A 50 -12.18 1.42 2.83
C ILE A 50 -11.36 1.93 1.64
N TRP A 51 -10.59 1.08 0.97
CA TRP A 51 -9.74 1.48 -0.16
C TRP A 51 -10.53 1.85 -1.42
N GLY A 52 -11.72 1.26 -1.60
CA GLY A 52 -12.62 1.57 -2.71
C GLY A 52 -13.79 2.49 -2.33
N ALA A 53 -13.83 2.98 -1.08
CA ALA A 53 -14.88 3.87 -0.62
C ALA A 53 -14.52 5.33 -0.90
N GLU A 54 -15.53 6.15 -1.22
CA GLU A 54 -15.37 7.61 -1.34
C GLU A 54 -15.00 8.30 -0.02
N ILE A 55 -15.14 7.57 1.10
CA ILE A 55 -14.84 8.01 2.46
C ILE A 55 -13.76 7.11 3.07
N GLY A 56 -12.80 7.68 3.81
CA GLY A 56 -11.79 6.88 4.50
C GLY A 56 -10.38 7.47 4.51
N TRP A 57 -9.38 6.59 4.29
CA TRP A 57 -7.97 6.96 4.28
C TRP A 57 -7.67 7.96 3.15
N ARG A 58 -6.57 8.74 3.28
CA ARG A 58 -6.09 9.62 2.19
C ARG A 58 -6.11 8.85 0.88
N SER A 59 -6.67 9.47 -0.16
CA SER A 59 -7.08 8.84 -1.42
C SER A 59 -6.18 7.69 -1.81
N THR A 60 -6.76 6.51 -2.07
CA THR A 60 -6.06 5.34 -2.61
C THR A 60 -5.22 5.71 -3.85
N GLN A 61 -5.63 6.76 -4.57
CA GLN A 61 -4.88 7.34 -5.67
C GLN A 61 -3.49 7.87 -5.27
N ASP A 62 -3.33 8.45 -4.08
CA ASP A 62 -2.04 8.93 -3.58
C ASP A 62 -1.05 7.77 -3.40
N VAL A 63 -1.53 6.60 -2.98
CA VAL A 63 -0.70 5.39 -2.87
C VAL A 63 -0.22 4.96 -4.26
N LEU A 64 -1.11 4.94 -5.26
CA LEU A 64 -0.77 4.61 -6.64
C LEU A 64 0.22 5.62 -7.24
N HIS A 65 0.05 6.92 -6.97
CA HIS A 65 0.99 7.95 -7.38
C HIS A 65 2.38 7.76 -6.74
N CYS A 66 2.44 7.46 -5.44
CA CYS A 66 3.70 7.17 -4.75
C CYS A 66 4.40 5.95 -5.36
N ILE A 67 3.67 4.86 -5.62
CA ILE A 67 4.21 3.65 -6.24
C ILE A 67 4.72 3.95 -7.65
N LYS A 68 3.94 4.63 -8.48
CA LYS A 68 4.36 5.05 -9.82
C LYS A 68 5.64 5.88 -9.76
N GLY A 69 5.73 6.85 -8.85
CA GLY A 69 6.91 7.68 -8.66
C GLY A 69 8.15 6.89 -8.23
N LEU A 70 7.98 5.80 -7.46
CA LEU A 70 9.07 4.90 -7.08
C LEU A 70 9.50 4.00 -8.24
N VAL A 71 8.56 3.35 -8.92
CA VAL A 71 8.82 2.37 -9.98
C VAL A 71 9.39 3.05 -11.22
N CYS A 72 8.88 4.22 -11.60
CA CYS A 72 9.28 4.93 -12.81
C CYS A 72 10.58 5.73 -12.71
N LYS A 73 11.43 5.49 -11.69
CA LYS A 73 12.73 6.16 -11.54
C LYS A 73 13.75 5.76 -12.61
N THR A 74 13.59 4.58 -13.20
CA THR A 74 14.48 4.05 -14.24
C THR A 74 13.71 3.82 -15.54
N THR A 75 14.42 3.75 -16.67
CA THR A 75 13.82 3.45 -17.98
C THR A 75 13.12 2.09 -17.95
N ASP A 76 13.77 1.05 -17.43
CA ASP A 76 13.18 -0.29 -17.30
C ASP A 76 11.96 -0.29 -16.38
N GLY A 77 12.01 0.48 -15.29
CA GLY A 77 10.89 0.63 -14.37
C GLY A 77 9.67 1.28 -15.04
N LYS A 78 9.89 2.31 -15.86
CA LYS A 78 8.83 2.93 -16.68
C LYS A 78 8.21 1.94 -17.66
N SER A 79 9.02 1.13 -18.34
CA SER A 79 8.53 0.09 -19.26
C SER A 79 7.65 -0.90 -18.51
N ARG A 80 8.16 -1.49 -17.42
CA ARG A 80 7.42 -2.46 -16.59
C ARG A 80 6.12 -1.87 -16.04
N TRP A 81 6.14 -0.62 -15.59
CA TRP A 81 4.92 0.06 -15.14
C TRP A 81 3.91 0.21 -16.26
N LYS A 82 4.34 0.62 -17.46
CA LYS A 82 3.46 0.76 -18.63
C LYS A 82 2.85 -0.59 -19.03
N ASP A 83 3.67 -1.63 -19.11
CA ASP A 83 3.24 -2.98 -19.50
C ASP A 83 2.23 -3.57 -18.50
N TYR A 84 2.32 -3.19 -17.23
CA TYR A 84 1.35 -3.56 -16.19
C TYR A 84 0.08 -2.70 -16.22
N ILE A 85 0.20 -1.38 -16.24
CA ILE A 85 -0.95 -0.49 -15.98
C ILE A 85 -1.88 -0.34 -17.19
N LEU A 86 -1.37 -0.48 -18.43
CA LEU A 86 -2.20 -0.34 -19.63
C LEU A 86 -3.29 -1.42 -19.69
N PRO A 87 -2.95 -2.73 -19.53
CA PRO A 87 -3.95 -3.78 -19.51
C PRO A 87 -4.98 -3.60 -18.38
N GLU A 88 -4.54 -3.27 -17.16
CA GLU A 88 -5.42 -3.04 -16.01
C GLU A 88 -6.42 -1.89 -16.27
N ALA A 89 -5.94 -0.79 -16.88
CA ALA A 89 -6.79 0.34 -17.25
C ALA A 89 -7.78 -0.02 -18.37
N CYS A 90 -7.38 -0.84 -19.33
CA CYS A 90 -8.28 -1.33 -20.38
C CYS A 90 -9.35 -2.27 -19.81
N LEU A 91 -8.99 -3.23 -18.96
CA LEU A 91 -9.94 -4.16 -18.32
C LEU A 91 -11.01 -3.41 -17.52
N SER A 92 -10.60 -2.37 -16.79
CA SER A 92 -11.51 -1.53 -16.00
C SER A 92 -12.58 -0.81 -16.85
N LEU A 93 -12.33 -0.59 -18.14
CA LEU A 93 -13.31 0.00 -19.07
C LEU A 93 -14.33 -1.02 -19.58
N TYR A 94 -14.06 -2.32 -19.48
CA TYR A 94 -14.95 -3.40 -19.89
C TYR A 94 -15.77 -3.99 -18.73
N ASP A 95 -15.39 -3.69 -17.48
CA ASP A 95 -16.11 -4.10 -16.26
C ASP A 95 -17.12 -3.04 -15.76
N LEU A 96 -17.30 -1.95 -16.52
CA LEU A 96 -18.29 -0.86 -16.31
C LEU A 96 -19.45 -0.99 -17.30
#